data_AF-A0A9E5M478-F1
#
_entry.id   AF-A0A9E5M478-F1
#
_cell.length_a   1.000
_cell.length_b   1.000
_cell.length_c   1.000
_cell.angle_alpha   90.00
_cell.angle_beta   90.00
_cell.angle_gamma   90.00
#
_symmetry.space_group_name_H-M   'P 1'
#
loop_
_entity.id
_entity.type
_entity.pdbx_description
1 polymer ?
#
loop_
_entity_poly.entity_id
_entity_poly.type
_entity_poly.pdbx_seq_one_letter_code
_entity_poly.pdbx_strand_id
1 'polypeptide(L)'
;MSEASMDPRPFWVRWSAKEWAFLLLQLFLGFRFLVAGVLKFHGPEGFRFGYFYSQILPALSQPFLESGFLPGWGVKLYLGALPYGEILIGAGILVAGRNRIPLVLAGFLYLSLAFGQMLIGGHSTVADIAIHLGLVVLALRLLETEGSRGKV
;
A
#
# COMPACT_ATOMS: atom_id res chain seq x y z
N MET A 1 19.78 -10.44 -38.51
CA MET A 1 18.60 -10.21 -37.65
C MET A 1 18.30 -11.53 -36.99
N SER A 2 18.62 -11.67 -35.70
CA SER A 2 18.37 -12.90 -34.94
C SER A 2 16.86 -13.05 -34.79
N GLU A 3 16.27 -14.10 -35.37
CA GLU A 3 14.91 -14.49 -35.05
C GLU A 3 14.87 -14.78 -33.54
N ALA A 4 14.32 -13.83 -32.78
CA ALA A 4 13.89 -14.11 -31.43
C ALA A 4 12.92 -15.28 -31.53
N SER A 5 13.35 -16.47 -31.11
CA SER A 5 12.48 -17.63 -30.98
C SER A 5 11.40 -17.27 -29.96
N MET A 6 10.30 -16.72 -30.48
CA MET A 6 9.11 -16.46 -29.68
C MET A 6 8.57 -17.82 -29.30
N ASP A 7 8.95 -18.26 -28.10
CA ASP A 7 8.36 -19.41 -27.44
C ASP A 7 6.82 -19.22 -27.44
N PRO A 8 6.07 -20.07 -28.17
CA PRO A 8 4.64 -19.91 -28.38
C PRO A 8 3.82 -20.19 -27.11
N ARG A 9 4.48 -20.61 -26.03
CA ARG A 9 3.81 -20.89 -24.76
C ARG A 9 3.26 -19.59 -24.17
N PRO A 10 2.05 -19.65 -23.60
CA PRO A 10 1.45 -18.49 -22.96
C PRO A 10 2.21 -18.09 -21.69
N PHE A 11 2.08 -16.82 -21.27
CA PHE A 11 2.87 -16.25 -20.18
C PHE A 11 2.75 -17.05 -18.87
N TRP A 12 1.59 -17.65 -18.59
CA TRP A 12 1.36 -18.45 -17.39
C TRP A 12 2.19 -19.74 -17.30
N VAL A 13 2.70 -20.24 -18.42
CA VAL A 13 3.62 -21.40 -18.48
C VAL A 13 5.08 -20.96 -18.49
N ARG A 14 5.36 -19.73 -18.96
CA ARG A 14 6.72 -19.19 -19.06
C ARG A 14 7.24 -18.59 -17.76
N TRP A 15 6.34 -18.12 -16.90
CA TRP A 15 6.71 -17.47 -15.65
C TRP A 15 7.26 -18.45 -14.63
N SER A 16 8.37 -18.07 -14.03
CA SER A 16 8.98 -18.74 -12.90
C SER A 16 8.16 -18.56 -11.62
N ALA A 17 8.38 -19.44 -10.63
CA ALA A 17 7.75 -19.31 -9.32
C ALA A 17 8.01 -17.96 -8.64
N LYS A 18 9.16 -17.32 -8.93
CA LYS A 18 9.52 -16.00 -8.39
C LYS A 18 8.65 -14.88 -8.96
N GLU A 19 8.37 -14.93 -10.27
CA GLU A 19 7.51 -13.95 -10.94
C GLU A 19 6.07 -14.06 -10.47
N TRP A 20 5.57 -15.29 -10.27
CA TRP A 20 4.27 -15.53 -9.65
C TRP A 20 4.22 -15.04 -8.20
N ALA A 21 5.25 -15.30 -7.39
CA ALA A 21 5.31 -14.83 -6.00
C ALA A 21 5.30 -13.29 -5.94
N PHE A 22 6.05 -12.63 -6.82
CA PHE A 22 6.05 -11.17 -6.92
C PHE A 22 4.68 -10.64 -7.34
N LEU A 23 4.06 -11.21 -8.38
CA LEU A 23 2.73 -10.79 -8.85
C LEU A 23 1.69 -10.92 -7.73
N LEU A 24 1.67 -12.05 -7.02
CA LEU A 24 0.72 -12.27 -5.93
C LEU A 24 0.89 -11.26 -4.79
N LEU A 25 2.14 -10.99 -4.39
CA LEU A 25 2.43 -9.95 -3.38
C LEU A 25 2.03 -8.56 -3.87
N GLN A 26 2.33 -8.24 -5.12
CA GLN A 26 1.98 -6.96 -5.74
C GLN A 26 0.46 -6.76 -5.77
N LEU A 27 -0.29 -7.76 -6.23
CA LEU A 27 -1.75 -7.72 -6.25
C LEU A 27 -2.32 -7.59 -4.83
N PHE A 28 -1.83 -8.40 -3.88
CA PHE A 28 -2.27 -8.34 -2.50
C PHE A 28 -2.06 -6.95 -1.89
N LEU A 29 -0.85 -6.39 -2.02
CA LEU A 29 -0.52 -5.06 -1.50
C LEU A 29 -1.33 -3.96 -2.19
N GLY A 30 -1.45 -4.03 -3.53
CA GLY A 30 -2.20 -3.05 -4.32
C GLY A 30 -3.68 -3.03 -3.93
N PHE A 31 -4.32 -4.20 -3.87
CA PHE A 31 -5.71 -4.31 -3.43
C PHE A 31 -5.89 -3.88 -1.97
N ARG A 32 -4.97 -4.26 -1.08
CA ARG A 32 -5.04 -3.87 0.34
C ARG A 32 -5.06 -2.35 0.52
N PHE A 33 -4.21 -1.62 -0.20
CA PHE A 33 -4.17 -0.16 -0.16
C PHE A 33 -5.41 0.46 -0.82
N LEU A 34 -5.79 -0.03 -2.01
CA LEU A 34 -6.93 0.48 -2.74
C LEU A 34 -8.23 0.32 -1.95
N VAL A 35 -8.47 -0.87 -1.40
CA VAL A 35 -9.64 -1.17 -0.56
C VAL A 35 -9.61 -0.37 0.73
N ALA A 36 -8.46 -0.23 1.39
CA ALA A 36 -8.35 0.57 2.61
C ALA A 36 -8.70 2.05 2.40
N GLY A 37 -8.27 2.63 1.29
CA GLY A 37 -8.58 4.02 0.96
C GLY A 37 -10.02 4.21 0.50
N VAL A 38 -10.53 3.32 -0.36
CA VAL A 38 -11.92 3.39 -0.86
C VAL A 38 -12.94 3.18 0.25
N LEU A 39 -12.71 2.22 1.16
CA LEU A 39 -13.65 1.93 2.24
C LEU A 39 -13.79 3.08 3.23
N LYS A 40 -12.82 4.01 3.33
CA LYS A 40 -12.96 5.21 4.17
C LYS A 40 -14.05 6.17 3.67
N PHE A 41 -14.44 6.06 2.40
CA PHE A 41 -15.55 6.83 1.83
C PHE A 41 -16.87 6.06 1.86
N HIS A 42 -16.86 4.79 2.27
CA HIS A 42 -18.05 3.95 2.34
C HIS A 42 -18.82 4.23 3.64
N GLY A 43 -20.02 4.78 3.50
CA GLY A 43 -20.97 4.98 4.59
C GLY A 43 -22.23 4.11 4.43
N PRO A 44 -23.18 4.21 5.37
CA PRO A 44 -24.42 3.43 5.36
C PRO A 44 -25.26 3.61 4.09
N GLU A 45 -25.18 4.78 3.45
CA GLU A 45 -25.89 5.11 2.21
C GLU A 45 -25.00 5.03 0.95
N GLY A 46 -23.83 4.39 1.05
CA GLY A 46 -22.89 4.22 -0.06
C GLY A 46 -21.68 5.16 -0.03
N PHE A 47 -21.03 5.37 -1.18
CA PHE A 47 -19.79 6.12 -1.29
C PHE A 47 -20.02 7.64 -1.33
N ARG A 48 -19.64 8.35 -0.26
CA ARG A 48 -19.82 9.81 -0.16
C ARG A 48 -18.61 10.48 0.45
N PHE A 49 -18.04 11.46 -0.25
CA PHE A 49 -16.95 12.29 0.28
C PHE A 49 -17.36 13.06 1.54
N GLY A 50 -18.60 13.57 1.60
CA GLY A 50 -19.12 14.26 2.77
C GLY A 50 -19.11 13.39 4.04
N TYR A 51 -19.41 12.10 3.91
CA TYR A 51 -19.41 11.14 5.03
C TYR A 51 -18.03 10.98 5.64
N PHE A 52 -16.99 10.93 4.80
CA PHE A 52 -15.60 10.84 5.28
C PHE A 52 -15.24 12.04 6.15
N TYR A 53 -15.48 13.27 5.68
CA TYR A 53 -15.12 14.48 6.43
C TYR A 53 -16.01 14.72 7.66
N SER A 54 -17.27 14.27 7.64
CA SER A 54 -18.20 14.50 8.76
C SER A 54 -18.13 13.44 9.86
N GLN A 55 -17.85 12.18 9.53
CA GLN A 55 -17.92 11.06 10.49
C GLN A 55 -16.58 10.37 10.69
N ILE A 56 -15.93 9.96 9.60
CA ILE A 56 -14.71 9.14 9.67
C ILE A 56 -13.50 9.95 10.11
N LEU A 57 -13.28 11.13 9.54
CA LEU A 57 -12.14 11.98 9.86
C LEU A 57 -12.15 12.42 11.34
N PRO A 58 -13.28 12.89 11.92
CA PRO A 58 -13.36 13.14 13.35
C PRO A 58 -13.06 11.89 14.19
N ALA A 59 -13.68 10.76 13.88
CA ALA A 59 -13.48 9.50 14.60
C ALA A 59 -12.01 9.01 14.57
N LEU A 60 -11.33 9.17 13.43
CA LEU A 60 -9.90 8.85 13.31
C LEU A 60 -9.01 9.87 14.04
N SER A 61 -9.42 11.13 14.13
CA SER A 61 -8.63 12.19 14.77
C SER A 61 -8.72 12.20 16.29
N GLN A 62 -9.85 11.74 16.86
CA GLN A 62 -10.13 11.76 18.30
C GLN A 62 -8.99 11.14 19.15
N PRO A 63 -8.47 9.94 18.83
CA PRO A 63 -7.42 9.31 19.64
C PRO A 63 -6.09 10.08 19.64
N PHE A 64 -5.81 10.82 18.56
CA PHE A 64 -4.60 11.65 18.46
C PHE A 64 -4.74 12.99 19.19
N LEU A 65 -5.96 13.51 19.29
CA LEU A 65 -6.25 14.71 20.07
C LEU A 65 -6.17 14.41 21.58
N GLU A 66 -6.63 13.23 21.98
CA GLU A 66 -6.59 12.75 23.36
C GLU A 66 -5.17 12.46 23.84
N SER A 67 -4.29 11.97 22.96
CA SER A 67 -2.88 11.73 23.30
C SER A 67 -2.07 13.02 23.47
N GLY A 68 -2.58 14.17 23.02
CA GLY A 68 -1.98 15.49 23.23
C GLY A 68 -0.64 15.73 22.50
N PHE A 69 -0.16 14.76 21.71
CA PHE A 69 1.18 14.81 21.10
C PHE A 69 1.25 15.67 19.83
N LEU A 70 0.15 15.78 19.08
CA LEU A 70 0.11 16.46 17.78
C LEU A 70 -0.92 17.61 17.75
N PRO A 71 -0.64 18.70 17.02
CA PRO A 71 -1.62 19.75 16.83
C PRO A 71 -2.77 19.26 15.95
N GLY A 72 -4.01 19.57 16.35
CA GLY A 72 -5.20 19.05 15.68
C GLY A 72 -5.32 19.39 14.20
N TRP A 73 -4.76 20.52 13.75
CA TRP A 73 -4.73 20.88 12.33
C TRP A 73 -3.81 19.92 11.52
N GLY A 74 -2.68 19.51 12.09
CA GLY A 74 -1.74 18.59 11.45
C GLY A 74 -2.31 17.18 11.34
N VAL A 75 -2.98 16.72 12.41
CA VAL A 75 -3.69 15.44 12.42
C VAL A 75 -4.76 15.39 11.33
N LYS A 76 -5.61 16.43 11.24
CA LYS A 76 -6.67 16.50 10.24
C LYS A 76 -6.12 16.55 8.81
N LEU A 77 -5.01 17.26 8.58
CA LEU A 77 -4.37 17.33 7.27
C LEU A 77 -3.83 15.96 6.84
N TYR A 78 -3.08 15.30 7.74
CA TYR A 78 -2.50 13.98 7.47
C TYR A 78 -3.61 12.93 7.25
N LEU A 79 -4.55 12.80 8.19
CA LEU A 79 -5.64 11.83 8.10
C LEU A 79 -6.58 12.13 6.94
N GLY A 80 -6.75 13.41 6.57
CA GLY A 80 -7.54 13.82 5.41
C GLY A 80 -6.88 13.45 4.08
N ALA A 81 -5.55 13.52 3.98
CA ALA A 81 -4.79 13.15 2.79
C ALA A 81 -4.59 11.63 2.64
N LEU A 82 -4.61 10.90 3.76
CA LEU A 82 -4.29 9.48 3.85
C LEU A 82 -5.12 8.58 2.91
N PRO A 83 -6.48 8.68 2.83
CA PRO A 83 -7.25 7.83 1.92
C PRO A 83 -6.87 8.02 0.44
N TYR A 84 -6.58 9.26 0.03
CA TYR A 84 -6.16 9.55 -1.33
C TYR A 84 -4.76 8.97 -1.61
N GLY A 85 -3.85 9.07 -0.65
CA GLY A 85 -2.53 8.44 -0.71
C GLY A 85 -2.62 6.91 -0.87
N GLU A 86 -3.46 6.27 -0.06
CA GLU A 86 -3.70 4.82 -0.15
C GLU A 86 -4.29 4.42 -1.51
N ILE A 87 -5.27 5.16 -2.04
CA ILE A 87 -5.85 4.87 -3.36
C ILE A 87 -4.81 5.04 -4.47
N LEU A 88 -4.07 6.15 -4.47
CA LEU A 88 -3.06 6.43 -5.50
C LEU A 88 -1.92 5.43 -5.48
N ILE A 89 -1.43 5.08 -4.28
CA ILE A 89 -0.37 4.09 -4.13
C ILE A 89 -0.90 2.69 -4.48
N GLY A 90 -2.10 2.33 -4.03
CA GLY A 90 -2.72 1.04 -4.34
C GLY A 90 -2.94 0.83 -5.84
N ALA A 91 -3.55 1.81 -6.51
CA ALA A 91 -3.71 1.80 -7.97
C ALA A 91 -2.34 1.83 -8.67
N GLY A 92 -1.40 2.63 -8.16
CA GLY A 92 -0.03 2.69 -8.66
C GLY A 92 0.67 1.34 -8.61
N ILE A 93 0.54 0.58 -7.52
CA ILE A 93 1.10 -0.77 -7.39
C ILE A 93 0.45 -1.72 -8.40
N LEU A 94 -0.87 -1.68 -8.58
CA LEU A 94 -1.58 -2.56 -9.51
C LEU A 94 -1.18 -2.32 -10.98
N VAL A 95 -0.96 -1.06 -11.36
CA VAL A 95 -0.60 -0.68 -12.74
C VAL A 95 0.91 -0.72 -12.98
N ALA A 96 1.73 -0.61 -11.95
CA ALA A 96 3.18 -0.45 -12.07
C ALA A 96 3.94 -1.62 -12.69
N GLY A 97 3.34 -2.81 -12.78
CA GLY A 97 4.03 -4.01 -13.25
C GLY A 97 5.33 -4.22 -12.49
N ARG A 98 6.48 -3.95 -13.13
CA ARG A 98 7.84 -4.13 -12.59
C ARG A 98 8.47 -2.86 -11.99
N ASN A 99 7.72 -1.78 -11.79
CA ASN A 99 8.25 -0.54 -11.22
C ASN A 99 8.35 -0.60 -9.69
N ARG A 100 9.51 -0.21 -9.14
CA ARG A 100 9.80 -0.22 -7.70
C ARG A 100 9.22 0.97 -6.93
N ILE A 101 8.91 2.07 -7.61
CA ILE A 101 8.53 3.34 -6.96
C ILE A 101 7.28 3.20 -6.08
N PRO A 102 6.16 2.60 -6.55
CA PRO A 102 4.95 2.52 -5.73
C PRO A 102 5.10 1.61 -4.51
N LEU A 103 5.93 0.56 -4.63
CA LEU A 103 6.27 -0.32 -3.51
C LEU A 103 7.08 0.43 -2.44
N VAL A 104 8.05 1.26 -2.84
CA VAL A 104 8.81 2.10 -1.91
C VAL A 104 7.90 3.11 -1.21
N LEU A 105 7.01 3.76 -1.96
CA LEU A 105 6.03 4.70 -1.39
C LEU A 105 5.07 4.01 -0.41
N ALA A 106 4.62 2.80 -0.73
CA ALA A 106 3.83 1.98 0.19
C ALA A 106 4.59 1.64 1.47
N GLY A 107 5.89 1.33 1.38
CA GLY A 107 6.74 1.10 2.55
C GLY A 107 6.80 2.32 3.47
N PHE A 108 7.02 3.51 2.91
CA PHE A 108 7.00 4.77 3.68
C PHE A 108 5.62 5.06 4.28
N LEU A 109 4.55 4.79 3.55
CA LEU A 109 3.20 4.97 4.06
C LEU A 109 2.92 4.02 5.24
N TYR A 110 3.31 2.75 5.15
CA TYR A 110 3.20 1.81 6.28
C TYR A 110 4.02 2.24 7.48
N LEU A 111 5.25 2.74 7.27
CA LEU A 111 6.06 3.26 8.37
C LEU A 111 5.38 4.44 9.07
N SER A 112 4.80 5.36 8.30
CA SER A 112 4.04 6.49 8.83
C SER A 112 2.77 6.05 9.58
N LEU A 113 2.05 5.05 9.07
CA LEU A 113 0.89 4.44 9.74
C LEU A 113 1.27 3.76 11.05
N ALA A 114 2.36 2.98 11.06
CA ALA A 114 2.87 2.32 12.27
C ALA A 114 3.24 3.36 13.33
N PHE A 115 3.95 4.43 12.94
CA PHE A 115 4.25 5.54 13.84
C PHE A 115 2.98 6.17 14.43
N GLY A 116 1.95 6.42 13.60
CA GLY A 116 0.66 6.91 14.09
C GLY A 116 0.00 5.97 15.10
N GLN A 117 0.03 4.66 14.87
CA GLN A 117 -0.50 3.67 15.80
C GLN A 117 0.31 3.59 17.11
N MET A 118 1.64 3.75 17.04
CA MET A 118 2.50 3.83 18.23
C MET A 118 2.14 5.04 19.11
N LEU A 119 1.85 6.20 18.50
CA LEU A 119 1.44 7.41 19.23
C LEU A 119 0.14 7.24 20.02
N ILE A 120 -0.80 6.44 19.51
CA ILE A 120 -2.09 6.19 20.17
C ILE A 120 -2.11 4.88 20.98
N GLY A 121 -0.97 4.20 21.12
CA GLY A 121 -0.85 2.96 21.90
C GLY A 121 -1.48 1.71 21.26
N GLY A 122 -1.71 1.71 19.95
CA GLY A 122 -2.34 0.62 19.18
C GLY A 122 -1.40 -0.56 18.87
N HIS A 123 -0.85 -1.22 19.89
CA HIS A 123 0.20 -2.24 19.75
C HIS A 123 -0.16 -3.41 18.82
N SER A 124 -1.41 -3.88 18.84
CA SER A 124 -1.89 -4.94 17.93
C SER A 124 -1.85 -4.48 16.47
N THR A 125 -2.36 -3.28 16.20
CA THR A 125 -2.36 -2.68 14.86
C THR A 125 -0.94 -2.42 14.36
N VAL A 126 -0.01 -2.04 15.25
CA VAL A 126 1.41 -1.87 14.90
C VAL A 126 2.01 -3.19 14.40
N ALA A 127 1.72 -4.31 15.07
CA ALA A 127 2.18 -5.63 14.65
C ALA A 127 1.61 -6.01 13.28
N ASP A 128 0.31 -5.76 13.06
CA ASP A 128 -0.33 -5.99 11.75
C ASP A 128 0.35 -5.16 10.67
N ILE A 129 0.59 -3.87 10.90
CA ILE A 129 1.29 -2.99 9.96
C ILE A 129 2.72 -3.49 9.69
N ALA A 130 3.44 -3.96 10.70
CA ALA A 130 4.80 -4.48 10.55
C ALA A 130 4.85 -5.73 9.65
N ILE A 131 3.86 -6.61 9.72
CA ILE A 131 3.73 -7.76 8.81
C ILE A 131 3.57 -7.27 7.36
N HIS A 132 2.68 -6.32 7.11
CA HIS A 132 2.46 -5.78 5.76
C HIS A 132 3.69 -5.05 5.23
N LEU A 133 4.41 -4.32 6.09
CA LEU A 133 5.70 -3.71 5.76
C LEU A 133 6.73 -4.79 5.37
N GLY A 134 6.79 -5.90 6.10
CA GLY A 134 7.63 -7.05 5.75
C GLY A 134 7.30 -7.63 4.37
N LEU A 135 6.01 -7.71 4.02
CA LEU A 135 5.57 -8.14 2.69
C LEU A 135 6.00 -7.16 1.58
N VAL A 136 5.97 -5.85 1.83
CA VAL A 136 6.50 -4.84 0.90
C VAL A 136 7.99 -5.03 0.68
N VAL A 137 8.77 -5.22 1.75
CA VAL A 137 10.22 -5.46 1.66
C VAL A 137 10.51 -6.76 0.89
N LEU A 138 9.74 -7.82 1.13
CA LEU A 138 9.87 -9.07 0.38
C LEU A 138 9.58 -8.87 -1.11
N ALA A 139 8.53 -8.14 -1.45
CA ALA A 139 8.20 -7.81 -2.84
C ALA A 139 9.31 -6.99 -3.51
N LEU A 140 9.89 -6.01 -2.83
CA LEU A 140 11.02 -5.22 -3.33
C LEU A 140 12.26 -6.10 -3.57
N ARG A 141 12.56 -7.04 -2.68
CA ARG A 141 13.70 -7.96 -2.85
C ARG A 141 13.52 -8.91 -4.04
N LEU A 142 12.30 -9.42 -4.24
CA LEU A 142 11.98 -10.26 -5.39
C LEU A 142 12.14 -9.49 -6.71
N LEU A 143 11.83 -8.20 -6.71
CA LEU A 143 12.01 -7.32 -7.86
C LEU A 143 13.49 -7.08 -8.22
N GLU A 144 14.35 -6.90 -7.22
CA GLU A 144 15.79 -6.64 -7.41
C GLU A 144 16.52 -7.84 -8.02
N THR A 145 16.16 -9.05 -7.59
CA THR A 145 16.83 -10.31 -7.98
C THR A 145 16.80 -10.55 -9.51
N GLU A 146 15.83 -9.96 -10.19
CA GLU A 146 15.67 -10.09 -11.63
C GLU A 146 16.41 -9.00 -12.42
N GLY A 147 16.57 -7.80 -11.86
CA GLY A 147 17.31 -6.70 -12.51
C GLY A 147 18.82 -6.95 -12.56
N SER A 148 19.36 -7.74 -11.64
CA SER A 148 20.77 -8.14 -11.61
C SER A 148 21.12 -9.19 -12.70
N ARG A 149 20.12 -9.96 -13.16
CA ARG A 149 20.31 -11.03 -14.16
C ARG A 149 20.41 -10.54 -15.61
N GLY A 150 20.16 -9.24 -15.85
CA GLY A 150 20.29 -8.59 -17.17
C GLY A 150 21.59 -7.81 -17.37
N LYS A 151 22.55 -7.90 -16.45
CA LYS A 151 23.87 -7.23 -16.53
C LYS A 151 25.05 -8.21 -16.54
N VAL A 152 24.87 -9.39 -17.15
CA VAL A 152 25.96 -10.34 -17.43
C VAL A 152 25.97 -10.65 -18.92
#